data_AF-A0A822N6A5-F1
#
_entry.id   AF-A0A822N6A5-F1
#
_cell.length_a   1.000
_cell.length_b   1.000
_cell.length_c   1.000
_cell.angle_alpha   90.00
_cell.angle_beta   90.00
_cell.angle_gamma   90.00
#
_symmetry.space_group_name_H-M   'P 1'
#
loop_
_entity.id
_entity.type
_entity.pdbx_description
1 polymer ?
#
loop_
_entity_poly.entity_id
_entity_poly.type
_entity_poly.pdbx_seq_one_letter_code
_entity_poly.pdbx_strand_id
1 'polypeptide(L)'
;MSGDGAYDTRACHTAIKIKGAIALVPPREGAAFWERGHPRNLAVGCQKLYGSNKYWKERYGYHKRSLSETAMYRVKQLLGGRLSLRK
;
A
#
# COMPACT_ATOMS: atom_id res chain seq x y z
N MET A 1 -10.17 6.24 -7.62
CA MET A 1 -9.79 6.32 -6.20
C MET A 1 -9.09 5.01 -5.81
N SER A 2 -7.84 5.05 -5.34
CA SER A 2 -7.14 3.83 -4.87
C SER A 2 -7.55 3.58 -3.42
N GLY A 3 -8.10 2.40 -3.11
CA GLY A 3 -8.56 2.04 -1.76
C GLY A 3 -7.44 1.85 -0.74
N ASP A 4 -6.17 1.88 -1.17
CA ASP A 4 -5.02 1.54 -0.34
C ASP A 4 -4.80 2.50 0.84
N GLY A 5 -5.24 3.75 0.71
CA GLY A 5 -5.21 4.72 1.81
C GLY A 5 -6.10 4.32 2.99
N ALA A 6 -7.02 3.37 2.83
CA ALA A 6 -7.80 2.82 3.93
C ALA A 6 -6.91 2.11 4.96
N TYR A 7 -5.82 1.47 4.52
CA TYR A 7 -4.85 0.77 5.38
C TYR A 7 -3.91 1.72 6.13
N ASP A 8 -4.02 3.03 5.92
CA ASP A 8 -3.22 4.05 6.60
C ASP A 8 -3.70 4.26 8.05
N THR A 9 -3.58 3.21 8.87
CA THR A 9 -4.02 3.18 10.26
C THR A 9 -2.94 2.60 11.17
N ARG A 10 -3.00 2.96 12.46
CA ARG A 10 -2.10 2.43 13.48
C ARG A 10 -2.13 0.91 13.55
N ALA A 11 -3.33 0.34 13.58
CA ALA A 11 -3.52 -1.10 13.65
C ALA A 11 -2.85 -1.82 12.46
N CYS A 12 -3.01 -1.30 11.23
CA CYS A 12 -2.34 -1.87 10.06
C CYS A 12 -0.82 -1.76 10.15
N HIS A 13 -0.29 -0.60 10.53
CA HIS A 13 1.16 -0.42 10.71
C HIS A 13 1.73 -1.35 11.79
N THR A 14 1.03 -1.53 12.91
CA THR A 14 1.40 -2.49 13.97
C THR A 14 1.39 -3.92 13.46
N ALA A 15 0.32 -4.34 12.76
CA ALA A 15 0.23 -5.68 12.21
C ALA A 15 1.35 -5.99 11.19
N ILE A 16 1.69 -5.02 10.34
CA ILE A 16 2.81 -5.13 9.39
C ILE A 16 4.14 -5.28 10.14
N LYS A 17 4.35 -4.48 11.20
CA LYS A 17 5.55 -4.55 12.04
C LYS A 17 5.68 -5.91 12.73
N ILE A 18 4.59 -6.45 13.29
CA ILE A 18 4.58 -7.79 13.91
C ILE A 18 4.98 -8.87 12.90
N LYS A 19 4.58 -8.72 11.64
CA LYS A 19 4.96 -9.63 10.54
C LYS A 19 6.40 -9.42 10.03
N GLY A 20 7.17 -8.49 10.59
CA GLY A 20 8.53 -8.18 10.15
C GLY A 20 8.60 -7.55 8.75
N ALA A 21 7.49 -7.00 8.26
CA ALA A 21 7.40 -6.45 6.91
C ALA A 21 7.52 -4.91 6.89
N ILE A 22 7.83 -4.36 5.72
CA ILE A 22 7.90 -2.91 5.50
C ILE A 22 6.51 -2.38 5.11
N ALA A 23 6.04 -1.35 5.81
CA ALA A 23 4.75 -0.73 5.52
C ALA A 23 4.82 0.19 4.29
N LEU A 24 4.56 -0.37 3.11
CA LEU A 24 4.34 0.39 1.86
C LEU A 24 2.86 0.73 1.69
N VAL A 25 2.35 1.59 2.59
CA VAL A 25 0.97 2.08 2.57
C VAL A 25 1.00 3.59 2.27
N PRO A 26 0.27 4.07 1.23
CA PRO A 26 0.26 5.48 0.92
C PRO A 26 -0.58 6.23 1.97
N PRO A 27 -0.10 7.37 2.50
CA PRO A 27 -0.88 8.14 3.45
C PRO A 27 -2.14 8.70 2.80
N ARG A 28 -3.20 8.86 3.60
CA ARG A 28 -4.43 9.56 3.16
C ARG A 28 -4.11 11.01 2.77
N GLU A 29 -4.92 11.58 1.90
CA GLU A 29 -4.80 13.01 1.58
C GLU A 29 -5.00 13.86 2.84
N GLY A 30 -4.18 14.91 2.99
CA GLY A 30 -4.22 15.76 4.18
C GLY A 30 -3.71 15.10 5.47
N ALA A 31 -3.05 13.93 5.38
CA ALA A 31 -2.53 13.23 6.55
C ALA A 31 -1.69 14.14 7.47
N ALA A 32 -2.00 14.09 8.77
CA ALA A 32 -1.15 14.67 9.81
C ALA A 32 0.01 13.72 10.16
N PHE A 33 1.08 14.31 10.68
CA PHE A 33 2.15 13.53 11.29
C PHE A 33 1.64 12.77 12.52
N TRP A 34 2.22 11.60 12.74
CA TRP A 34 2.11 10.85 13.98
C TRP A 34 3.24 11.24 14.93
N GLU A 35 3.40 10.53 16.06
CA GLU A 35 4.49 10.79 17.01
C GLU A 35 5.84 10.85 16.33
N ARG A 36 6.74 11.63 16.94
CA ARG A 36 8.09 11.84 16.44
C ARG A 36 8.81 10.50 16.25
N GLY A 37 9.43 10.33 15.08
CA GLY A 37 10.16 9.12 14.73
C GLY A 37 9.30 8.00 14.12
N HIS A 38 7.97 8.15 14.04
CA HIS A 38 7.16 7.12 13.41
C HIS A 38 7.51 6.97 11.90
N PRO A 39 7.81 5.76 11.38
CA PRO A 39 8.26 5.56 9.99
C PRO A 39 7.33 6.13 8.91
N ARG A 40 6.01 6.09 9.14
CA ARG A 40 4.99 6.71 8.28
C ARG A 40 5.24 8.20 8.01
N ASN A 41 5.82 8.93 8.96
CA ASN A 41 5.98 10.38 8.85
C ASN A 41 6.86 10.79 7.66
N LEU A 42 7.75 9.92 7.20
CA LEU A 42 8.50 10.18 5.98
C LEU A 42 7.57 10.28 4.75
N ALA A 43 6.61 9.35 4.64
CA ALA A 43 5.64 9.34 3.54
C ALA A 43 4.74 10.59 3.59
N VAL A 44 4.29 10.96 4.79
CA VAL A 44 3.48 12.19 5.01
C VAL A 44 4.28 13.43 4.64
N GLY A 45 5.56 13.51 5.01
CA GLY A 45 6.44 14.61 4.65
C GLY A 45 6.59 14.74 3.13
N CYS A 46 6.82 13.63 2.43
CA CYS A 46 6.85 13.63 0.96
C CYS A 46 5.50 14.07 0.36
N GLN A 47 4.37 13.58 0.87
CA GLN A 47 3.05 13.99 0.38
C GLN A 47 2.84 15.50 0.53
N LYS A 48 3.20 16.07 1.68
CA LYS A 48 3.08 17.51 1.94
C LYS A 48 4.02 18.34 1.04
N LEU A 49 5.25 17.86 0.82
CA LEU A 49 6.24 18.56 0.00
C LEU A 49 5.88 18.57 -1.50
N TYR A 50 5.38 17.45 -2.01
CA TYR A 50 5.11 17.27 -3.46
C TYR A 50 3.62 17.36 -3.82
N GLY A 51 2.76 17.66 -2.85
CA GLY A 51 1.30 17.75 -3.02
C GLY A 51 0.59 16.43 -3.38
N SER A 52 1.31 15.31 -3.44
CA SER A 52 0.75 14.01 -3.79
C SER A 52 1.64 12.85 -3.34
N ASN A 53 1.09 11.64 -3.36
CA ASN A 53 1.85 10.42 -3.08
C ASN A 53 2.72 9.95 -4.25
N LYS A 54 2.70 10.62 -5.41
CA LYS A 54 3.34 10.12 -6.64
C LYS A 54 4.86 9.93 -6.45
N TYR A 55 5.54 10.97 -5.98
CA TYR A 55 6.98 10.94 -5.74
C TYR A 55 7.37 9.85 -4.73
N TRP A 56 6.65 9.77 -3.61
CA TRP A 56 6.90 8.75 -2.60
C TRP A 56 6.69 7.33 -3.15
N LYS A 57 5.62 7.11 -3.93
CA LYS A 57 5.33 5.80 -4.54
C LYS A 57 6.43 5.34 -5.48
N GLU A 58 6.99 6.25 -6.27
CA GLU A 58 8.10 5.97 -7.18
C GLU A 58 9.38 5.65 -6.41
N ARG A 59 9.79 6.56 -5.51
CA ARG A 59 11.03 6.44 -4.74
C ARG A 59 11.10 5.22 -3.83
N TYR A 60 9.98 4.84 -3.22
CA TYR A 60 9.91 3.72 -2.26
C TYR A 60 9.41 2.41 -2.90
N GLY A 61 9.30 2.36 -4.22
CA GLY A 61 9.02 1.12 -4.94
C GLY A 61 7.60 0.57 -4.73
N TYR A 62 6.61 1.44 -4.57
CA TYR A 62 5.19 1.06 -4.40
C TYR A 62 4.69 0.20 -5.56
N HIS A 63 5.22 0.41 -6.77
CA HIS A 63 4.87 -0.38 -7.96
C HIS A 63 5.10 -1.90 -7.78
N LYS A 64 6.08 -2.31 -6.94
CA LYS A 64 6.34 -3.73 -6.65
C LYS A 64 5.14 -4.40 -5.99
N ARG A 65 4.39 -3.68 -5.17
CA ARG A 65 3.15 -4.18 -4.54
C ARG A 65 2.09 -4.49 -5.60
N SER A 66 1.92 -3.61 -6.60
CA SER A 66 0.98 -3.83 -7.70
C SER A 66 1.33 -5.08 -8.53
N LEU A 67 2.63 -5.37 -8.71
CA LEU A 67 3.08 -6.61 -9.36
C LEU A 67 2.70 -7.85 -8.54
N SER A 68 2.94 -7.83 -7.23
CA SER A 68 2.54 -8.92 -6.34
C SER A 68 1.01 -9.11 -6.29
N GLU A 69 0.24 -8.03 -6.23
CA GLU A 69 -1.22 -8.07 -6.27
C GLU A 69 -1.73 -8.65 -7.59
N THR A 70 -1.14 -8.25 -8.72
CA THR A 70 -1.47 -8.79 -10.04
C THR A 70 -1.11 -10.27 -10.16
N ALA A 71 0.04 -10.68 -9.63
CA ALA A 71 0.44 -12.09 -9.58
C ALA A 71 -0.54 -12.91 -8.74
N MET A 72 -0.90 -12.44 -7.55
CA MET A 72 -1.89 -13.11 -6.69
C MET A 72 -3.28 -13.14 -7.31
N TYR A 73 -3.69 -12.10 -8.04
CA TYR A 73 -4.92 -12.12 -8.81
C TYR A 73 -4.90 -13.25 -9.84
N ARG A 74 -3.80 -13.41 -10.60
CA ARG A 74 -3.64 -14.52 -11.56
C ARG A 74 -3.71 -15.89 -10.87
N VAL A 75 -3.02 -16.06 -9.74
CA VAL A 75 -3.08 -17.30 -8.94
C VAL A 75 -4.52 -17.60 -8.53
N LYS A 76 -5.27 -16.60 -8.04
CA LYS A 76 -6.69 -16.74 -7.71
C LYS A 76 -7.55 -17.12 -8.92
N GLN A 77 -7.27 -16.60 -10.10
CA GLN A 77 -8.00 -16.98 -11.32
C GLN A 77 -7.74 -18.44 -11.72
N LEU A 78 -6.49 -18.89 -11.62
CA LEU A 78 -6.07 -20.24 -12.01
C LEU A 78 -6.54 -21.31 -11.02
N LEU A 79 -6.45 -21.02 -9.71
CA LEU A 79 -6.75 -21.99 -8.65
C LEU A 79 -8.16 -21.85 -8.07
N GLY A 80 -8.82 -20.71 -8.31
CA GLY A 80 -10.13 -20.39 -7.72
C GLY A 80 -11.34 -20.96 -8.46
N GLY A 81 -11.16 -21.98 -9.31
CA GLY A 81 -12.27 -22.69 -9.94
C GLY A 81 -13.21 -21.80 -10.77
N ARG A 82 -12.69 -21.01 -11.72
CA ARG A 82 -13.56 -20.40 -12.74
C ARG A 82 -13.78 -21.41 -13.86
N LEU A 83 -14.82 -22.24 -13.74
CA LEU A 83 -15.42 -22.96 -14.86
C LEU A 83 -15.86 -21.92 -15.89
N SER A 84 -15.12 -21.80 -16.99
CA SER A 84 -15.62 -21.11 -18.18
C SER A 84 -16.44 -22.15 -18.97
N LEU A 85 -17.76 -21.97 -19.07
CA LEU A 85 -18.57 -22.63 -20.09
C LEU A 85 -18.09 -22.14 -21.45
N ARG A 86 -17.16 -22.87 -22.06
CA ARG A 86 -17.00 -22.81 -23.52
C ARG A 86 -18.11 -23.69 -24.10
N LYS A 87 -18.98 -23.08 -24.91
CA LYS A 87 -19.86 -23.80 -25.83
C LYS A 87 -19.02 -24.43 -26.95
#